data_AF-A0AAV7B6T5-F1
#
_entry.id   AF-A0AAV7B6T5-F1
#
_cell.length_a   1.000
_cell.length_b   1.000
_cell.length_c   1.000
_cell.angle_alpha   90.00
_cell.angle_beta   90.00
_cell.angle_gamma   90.00
#
_symmetry.space_group_name_H-M   'P 1'
#
loop_
_entity.id
_entity.type
_entity.pdbx_description
1 polymer ?
#
loop_
_entity_poly.entity_id
_entity_poly.type
_entity_poly.pdbx_seq_one_letter_code
_entity_poly.pdbx_strand_id
1 'polypeptide(L)' 'MRIIWGSWRHWLRVLGALHLLMDFSMALLEVHVEQKSLTVIESHSVTLPVWYSSSSEEKPYITWYIQRAQEEQTQVYHV' A
#
# COMPACT_ATOMS: atom_id res chain seq x y z
N MET A 1 16.58 -22.15 46.21
CA MET A 1 16.11 -21.27 45.12
C MET A 1 17.23 -21.11 44.10
N ARG A 2 17.14 -21.77 42.93
CA ARG A 2 18.19 -21.74 41.88
C ARG A 2 17.62 -21.00 40.68
N ILE A 3 18.02 -19.74 40.56
CA ILE A 3 17.54 -18.78 39.56
C ILE A 3 18.02 -19.22 38.17
N ILE A 4 17.15 -19.01 37.18
CA ILE A 4 17.11 -19.67 35.88
C ILE A 4 18.19 -19.07 34.96
N TRP A 5 19.44 -19.54 35.09
CA TRP A 5 20.58 -19.07 34.28
C TRP A 5 20.47 -19.39 32.78
N GLY A 6 19.63 -20.36 32.37
CA GLY A 6 19.43 -20.73 30.96
C GLY A 6 18.36 -19.92 30.21
N SER A 7 17.59 -19.10 30.92
CA SER A 7 16.42 -18.37 30.39
C SER A 7 16.84 -17.18 29.52
N TRP A 8 17.90 -16.47 29.92
CA TRP A 8 18.26 -15.18 29.30
C TRP A 8 18.64 -15.29 27.82
N ARG A 9 19.37 -16.34 27.44
CA ARG A 9 19.75 -16.59 26.03
C ARG A 9 18.55 -16.95 25.16
N HIS A 10 17.52 -17.60 25.72
CA HIS A 10 16.29 -17.89 24.98
C HIS A 10 15.48 -16.62 24.75
N TRP A 11 15.33 -15.78 25.77
CA TRP A 11 14.64 -14.49 25.61
C TRP A 11 15.34 -13.56 24.63
N LEU A 12 16.68 -13.53 24.61
CA LEU A 12 17.43 -12.77 23.60
C LEU A 12 17.19 -13.28 22.17
N ARG A 13 17.06 -14.60 21.98
CA ARG A 13 16.73 -15.18 20.67
C ARG A 13 15.29 -14.87 20.26
N VAL A 14 14.36 -14.95 21.19
CA VAL A 14 12.94 -14.62 20.95
C VAL A 14 12.80 -13.14 20.60
N LEU A 15 13.47 -12.24 21.33
CA LEU A 15 13.47 -10.80 21.06
C LEU A 15 14.11 -10.48 19.70
N GLY A 16 15.24 -11.11 19.36
CA GLY A 16 15.88 -10.94 18.06
C GLY A 16 15.02 -11.43 16.89
N ALA A 17 14.35 -12.57 17.05
CA ALA A 17 13.42 -13.09 16.05
C ALA A 17 12.16 -12.20 15.90
N LEU A 18 11.67 -11.64 16.99
CA LEU A 18 10.52 -10.73 16.98
C LEU A 18 10.84 -9.42 16.26
N HIS A 19 12.04 -8.86 16.44
CA HIS A 19 12.51 -7.68 15.72
C HIS A 19 12.55 -7.92 14.20
N LEU A 20 13.11 -9.06 13.77
CA LEU A 20 13.17 -9.43 12.35
C LEU A 20 11.77 -9.63 11.74
N LEU A 21 10.81 -10.14 12.52
CA LEU A 21 9.41 -10.27 12.11
C LEU A 21 8.71 -8.90 11.98
N MET A 22 9.03 -7.94 12.83
CA MET A 22 8.47 -6.58 12.74
C MET A 22 8.99 -5.82 11.52
N ASP A 23 10.28 -5.98 11.17
CA ASP A 23 10.88 -5.34 10.00
C ASP A 23 10.30 -5.87 8.68
N PHE A 24 9.89 -7.15 8.63
CA PHE A 24 9.36 -7.78 7.41
C PHE A 24 7.92 -7.36 7.06
N SER A 25 7.20 -6.73 7.98
CA SER A 25 5.80 -6.33 7.81
C SER A 25 5.62 -4.88 7.33
N MET A 26 6.70 -4.10 7.21
CA MET A 26 6.62 -2.65 6.93
C MET A 26 6.85 -2.30 5.44
N ALA A 27 6.15 -2.97 4.53
CA ALA A 27 5.92 -2.47 3.18
C ALA A 27 4.50 -1.90 3.10
N LEU A 28 4.30 -0.73 3.71
CA LEU A 28 2.99 -0.06 3.79
C LEU A 28 2.89 0.95 2.64
N LEU A 29 2.44 0.51 1.47
CA LEU A 29 2.03 1.42 0.41
C LEU A 29 0.59 1.85 0.65
N GLU A 30 0.37 3.11 0.98
CA GLU A 30 -0.96 3.68 1.23
C GLU A 30 -1.31 4.66 0.11
N VAL A 31 -2.39 4.37 -0.62
CA VAL A 31 -2.85 5.17 -1.76
C VAL A 31 -4.03 6.03 -1.31
N HIS A 32 -3.90 7.33 -1.50
CA HIS A 32 -4.92 8.32 -1.20
C HIS A 32 -5.52 8.84 -2.50
N VAL A 33 -6.85 9.02 -2.51
CA VAL A 33 -7.59 9.61 -3.64
C VAL A 33 -8.43 10.75 -3.09
N GLU A 34 -8.30 11.96 -3.63
CA GLU A 34 -8.96 13.16 -3.08
C GLU A 34 -10.47 13.02 -3.12
N GLN A 35 -10.95 12.57 -4.28
CA GLN A 35 -12.34 12.62 -4.65
C GLN A 35 -12.73 11.24 -5.14
N LYS A 36 -13.54 10.54 -4.33
CA LYS A 36 -14.03 9.19 -4.63
C LYS A 36 -15.04 9.17 -5.78
N SER A 37 -15.69 10.31 -6.04
CA SER A 37 -16.61 10.50 -7.15
C SER A 37 -16.41 11.88 -7.74
N LEU A 38 -16.45 11.95 -9.07
CA LEU A 38 -16.37 13.17 -9.86
C LEU A 38 -17.57 13.20 -10.78
N THR A 39 -18.24 14.35 -10.86
CA THR A 39 -19.26 14.61 -11.89
C THR A 39 -18.64 15.56 -12.89
N VAL A 40 -18.61 15.16 -14.16
CA VAL A 40 -17.95 15.91 -15.23
C VAL A 40 -18.99 16.21 -16.30
N ILE A 41 -18.95 17.43 -16.81
CA ILE A 41 -19.77 17.84 -17.94
C ILE A 41 -19.16 17.22 -19.19
N GLU A 42 -19.99 16.60 -20.04
CA GLU A 42 -19.55 16.01 -21.30
C GLU A 42 -18.63 16.96 -22.08
N SER A 43 -17.57 16.40 -22.68
CA SER A 43 -16.53 17.12 -23.43
C SER A 43 -15.50 17.93 -22.62
N HIS A 44 -15.52 17.88 -21.29
CA HIS A 44 -14.46 18.46 -20.45
C HIS A 44 -13.47 17.40 -19.99
N SER A 45 -12.17 17.73 -20.05
CA SER A 45 -11.14 16.91 -19.42
C SER A 45 -11.26 17.03 -17.90
N VAL A 46 -11.07 15.91 -17.21
CA VAL A 46 -11.05 15.86 -15.74
C VAL A 46 -9.70 15.37 -15.25
N THR A 47 -9.22 15.96 -14.17
CA THR A 47 -8.02 15.51 -13.47
C THR A 47 -8.46 14.84 -12.18
N LEU A 48 -8.04 13.58 -11.96
CA LEU A 48 -8.24 12.87 -10.71
C LEU A 48 -6.92 12.88 -9.91
N PRO A 49 -6.78 13.77 -8.90
CA PRO A 49 -5.60 13.82 -8.06
C PRO A 49 -5.49 12.58 -7.17
N VAL A 50 -4.32 11.93 -7.23
CA VAL A 50 -3.94 10.74 -6.47
C VAL A 50 -2.50 10.92 -5.99
N TRP A 51 -2.24 10.43 -4.79
CA TRP A 51 -0.93 10.49 -4.13
C TRP A 51 -0.77 9.23 -3.30
N TYR A 52 0.47 8.83 -3.07
CA TYR A 52 0.79 7.66 -2.27
C TYR A 52 1.83 8.01 -1.23
N SER A 53 1.76 7.35 -0.08
CA SER A 53 2.83 7.26 0.90
C SER A 53 3.39 5.84 0.88
N SER A 54 4.70 5.72 0.92
CA SER A 54 5.37 4.42 1.04
C SER A 54 6.48 4.52 2.08
N SER A 55 6.63 3.44 2.86
CA SER A 55 7.78 3.23 3.73
C SER A 55 9.01 2.70 2.97
N SER A 56 8.86 2.32 1.70
CA SER A 56 9.94 1.81 0.85
C SER A 56 10.63 2.95 0.07
N GLU A 57 11.94 2.82 -0.13
CA GLU A 57 12.71 3.67 -1.06
C GLU A 57 12.50 3.27 -2.53
N GLU A 58 11.92 2.10 -2.78
CA GLU A 58 11.58 1.63 -4.12
C GLU A 58 10.36 2.39 -4.66
N LYS A 59 10.50 2.95 -5.87
CA LYS A 59 9.40 3.65 -6.53
C LYS A 59 8.29 2.65 -6.87
N PRO A 60 7.03 2.91 -6.48
CA PRO A 60 5.95 2.00 -6.80
C PRO A 60 5.61 2.04 -8.29
N TYR A 61 5.12 0.91 -8.79
CA TYR A 61 4.51 0.83 -10.11
C TYR A 61 3.06 1.33 -10.06
N ILE A 62 2.73 2.34 -10.87
CA ILE A 62 1.41 2.98 -10.89
C ILE A 62 0.63 2.47 -12.12
N THR A 63 -0.62 2.06 -11.92
CA THR A 63 -1.53 1.63 -12.99
C THR A 63 -2.94 2.16 -12.75
N TRP A 64 -3.58 2.60 -13.83
CA TRP A 64 -4.98 3.04 -13.82
C TRP A 64 -5.87 1.93 -14.36
N TYR A 65 -6.89 1.55 -13.59
CA TYR A 65 -7.92 0.61 -14.03
C TYR A 65 -9.26 1.35 -14.15
N ILE A 66 -9.82 1.33 -15.36
CA ILE A 66 -11.11 1.97 -15.65
C ILE A 66 -12.14 0.86 -15.85
N GLN A 67 -13.00 0.67 -14.85
CA GLN A 67 -14.16 -0.20 -14.96
C GLN A 67 -15.38 0.66 -15.24
N ARG A 68 -16.00 0.47 -16.40
CA ARG A 68 -17.35 0.96 -16.60
C ARG A 68 -18.33 0.03 -15.90
N ALA A 69 -19.33 0.63 -15.24
CA ALA A 69 -20.54 -0.09 -14.89
C ALA A 69 -21.04 -0.79 -16.15
N GLN A 70 -21.44 -2.04 -16.00
CA GLN A 70 -21.77 -2.95 -17.09
C GLN A 70 -23.02 -2.47 -17.83
N GLU A 71 -22.88 -1.44 -18.64
CA GLU A 71 -23.87 -0.97 -19.60
C GLU A 71 -23.31 -0.12 -20.73
N GLU A 72 -22.06 0.38 -20.67
CA GLU A 72 -21.44 0.97 -21.87
C GLU A 72 -20.03 0.44 -22.10
N GLN A 73 -19.78 -0.02 -23.31
CA GLN A 73 -18.47 -0.33 -23.85
C GLN A 73 -17.86 0.96 -24.40
N THR A 74 -16.69 1.36 -23.94
CA THR A 74 -15.92 2.50 -24.49
C THR A 74 -14.42 2.17 -24.42
N GLN A 75 -13.84 1.71 -25.51
CA GLN A 75 -12.40 1.43 -25.53
C GLN A 75 -11.59 2.64 -25.04
N VAL A 76 -10.71 2.42 -24.07
CA VAL A 76 -9.75 3.45 -23.63
C VAL A 76 -8.53 3.30 -24.52
N TYR A 77 -8.23 4.31 -25.32
CA TYR A 77 -7.03 4.38 -26.15
C TYR A 77 -5.84 4.79 -25.28
N HIS A 78 -4.73 4.06 -25.41
CA HIS A 78 -3.44 4.41 -24.82
C HIS A 78 -2.81 5.52 -25.66
N VAL A 79 -2.33 6.58 -25.02
CA VAL A 79 -1.38 7.55 -25.61
C VAL A 79 0.03 7.18 -25.17
#